data_AF-A4F841-F1
#
_entry.id   AF-A4F841-F1
#
_cell.length_a   1.000
_cell.length_b   1.000
_cell.length_c   1.000
_cell.angle_alpha   90.00
_cell.angle_beta   90.00
_cell.angle_gamma   90.00
#
_symmetry.space_group_name_H-M   'P 1'
#
loop_
_entity.id
_entity.type
_entity.pdbx_description
1 polymer ?
#
loop_
_entity_poly.entity_id
_entity_poly.type
_entity_poly.pdbx_seq_one_letter_code
_entity_poly.pdbx_strand_id
1 'polypeptide(L)'
;MWSWLEGHPVVAMQPALSDWVAAVRRAGLSGGSVTQTREDLERALKVLAVLPASGIPLPVLAEQTLLDTHALDDGTRCSGLVLRALAAIYDRPSPVDASERRALWEQAGITDDELSSVVLAGGMRVDGDSVVGRVLRLCADAGQPSSLTLRQIRASELTSVPERVWVFENPSMLALALNRFGAACPPIVVTSGWPSSAGVLFLRKLAAAGCELHYHGDFDGEGLRIAAHVIARTGARPWRMSSGDYLAAVADGPPVGRTTPVPWDDELAEHLTRMGTTVSEERVATTLLDELTQRHPA
;
A
#
# COMPACT_ATOMS: atom_id res chain seq x y z
N MET A 1 -19.24 -2.54 -21.53
CA MET A 1 -19.00 -3.19 -20.22
C MET A 1 -17.51 -3.33 -19.96
N TRP A 2 -16.74 -4.01 -20.81
CA TRP A 2 -15.29 -4.20 -20.58
C TRP A 2 -14.49 -2.90 -20.54
N SER A 3 -14.75 -1.96 -21.47
CA SER A 3 -14.16 -0.62 -21.43
C SER A 3 -14.51 0.16 -20.15
N TRP A 4 -15.69 -0.08 -19.57
CA TRP A 4 -16.08 0.52 -18.28
C TRP A 4 -15.28 -0.08 -17.12
N LEU A 5 -15.04 -1.40 -17.14
CA LEU A 5 -14.26 -2.07 -16.11
C LEU A 5 -12.79 -1.62 -16.18
N GLU A 6 -12.21 -1.57 -17.37
CA GLU A 6 -10.84 -1.11 -17.62
C GLU A 6 -10.65 0.36 -17.17
N GLY A 7 -11.62 1.22 -17.46
CA GLY A 7 -11.59 2.63 -17.04
C GLY A 7 -12.08 2.91 -15.63
N HIS A 8 -12.42 1.90 -14.83
CA HIS A 8 -12.93 2.11 -13.47
C HIS A 8 -11.80 2.62 -12.56
N PRO A 9 -12.01 3.64 -11.69
CA PRO A 9 -10.94 4.23 -10.88
C PRO A 9 -10.12 3.22 -10.07
N VAL A 10 -10.78 2.23 -9.45
CA VAL A 10 -10.11 1.14 -8.70
C VAL A 10 -9.16 0.33 -9.58
N VAL A 11 -9.50 0.10 -10.85
CA VAL A 11 -8.66 -0.66 -11.80
C VAL A 11 -7.56 0.22 -12.35
N ALA A 12 -7.91 1.44 -12.79
CA ALA A 12 -6.94 2.39 -13.35
C ALA A 12 -5.82 2.76 -12.37
N MET A 13 -6.13 2.86 -11.08
CA MET A 13 -5.14 3.15 -10.04
C MET A 13 -4.33 1.92 -9.60
N GLN A 14 -4.68 0.71 -10.04
CA GLN A 14 -4.04 -0.55 -9.67
C GLN A 14 -3.67 -1.36 -10.91
N PRO A 15 -2.51 -1.08 -11.53
CA PRO A 15 -2.11 -1.72 -12.79
C PRO A 15 -2.09 -3.26 -12.73
N ALA A 16 -1.79 -3.84 -11.57
CA ALA A 16 -1.84 -5.29 -11.33
C ALA A 16 -3.23 -5.91 -11.61
N LEU A 17 -4.31 -5.11 -11.59
CA LEU A 17 -5.66 -5.57 -11.93
C LEU A 17 -5.90 -5.75 -13.43
N SER A 18 -4.98 -5.35 -14.31
CA SER A 18 -5.12 -5.54 -15.76
C SER A 18 -5.27 -7.02 -16.11
N ASP A 19 -4.46 -7.89 -15.49
CA ASP A 19 -4.55 -9.34 -15.67
C ASP A 19 -5.86 -9.92 -15.15
N TRP A 20 -6.36 -9.38 -14.04
CA TRP A 20 -7.66 -9.75 -13.48
C TRP A 20 -8.80 -9.37 -14.44
N VAL A 21 -8.78 -8.16 -15.01
CA VAL A 21 -9.77 -7.72 -16.02
C VAL A 21 -9.73 -8.62 -17.25
N ALA A 22 -8.53 -8.92 -17.76
CA ALA A 22 -8.36 -9.82 -18.90
C ALA A 22 -8.88 -11.24 -18.59
N ALA A 23 -8.63 -11.75 -17.38
CA ALA A 23 -9.14 -13.05 -16.95
C ALA A 23 -10.67 -13.08 -16.83
N VAL A 24 -11.28 -12.06 -16.23
CA VAL A 24 -12.74 -11.94 -16.15
C VAL A 24 -13.35 -11.85 -17.55
N ARG A 25 -12.76 -11.07 -18.45
CA ARG A 25 -13.22 -10.95 -19.84
C ARG A 25 -13.16 -12.29 -20.59
N ARG A 26 -12.10 -13.08 -20.38
CA ARG A 26 -11.97 -14.43 -20.96
C ARG A 26 -12.98 -15.42 -20.40
N ALA A 27 -13.32 -15.31 -19.11
CA ALA A 27 -14.33 -16.16 -18.47
C ALA A 27 -15.76 -15.90 -18.99
N GLY A 28 -16.01 -14.72 -19.56
CA GLY A 28 -17.29 -14.36 -20.17
C GLY A 28 -18.35 -13.90 -19.18
N LEU A 29 -19.60 -13.85 -19.62
CA LEU A 29 -20.74 -13.27 -18.88
C LEU A 29 -21.31 -14.24 -17.85
N SER A 30 -21.71 -13.72 -16.68
CA SER A 30 -22.56 -14.36 -15.68
C SER A 30 -23.85 -14.88 -16.31
N GLY A 31 -23.98 -16.20 -16.49
CA GLY A 31 -25.19 -16.80 -17.05
C GLY A 31 -25.60 -16.22 -18.42
N GLY A 32 -24.65 -15.68 -19.20
CA GLY A 32 -24.94 -14.99 -20.46
C GLY A 32 -25.51 -13.56 -20.31
N SER A 33 -25.68 -13.04 -19.10
CA SER A 33 -26.28 -11.74 -18.81
C SER A 33 -25.24 -10.64 -18.56
N VAL A 34 -25.27 -9.60 -19.39
CA VAL A 34 -24.43 -8.40 -19.21
C VAL A 34 -24.78 -7.66 -17.92
N THR A 35 -26.07 -7.53 -17.61
CA THR A 35 -26.55 -6.82 -16.41
C THR A 35 -26.07 -7.50 -15.14
N GLN A 36 -26.25 -8.83 -15.04
CA GLN A 36 -25.80 -9.58 -13.86
C GLN A 36 -24.28 -9.52 -13.70
N THR A 37 -23.54 -9.67 -14.81
CA THR A 37 -22.07 -9.55 -14.79
C THR A 37 -21.62 -8.18 -14.29
N ARG A 38 -22.31 -7.12 -14.71
CA ARG A 38 -22.02 -5.76 -14.27
C ARG A 38 -22.28 -5.59 -12.78
N GLU A 39 -23.41 -6.06 -12.27
CA GLU A 39 -23.74 -6.00 -10.84
C GLU A 39 -22.71 -6.75 -9.98
N ASP A 40 -22.30 -7.95 -10.40
CA ASP A 40 -21.27 -8.73 -9.72
C ASP A 40 -19.93 -7.98 -9.66
N LEU A 41 -19.54 -7.34 -10.77
CA LEU A 41 -18.31 -6.56 -10.85
C LEU A 41 -18.38 -5.28 -10.03
N GLU A 42 -19.51 -4.58 -10.04
CA GLU A 42 -19.71 -3.39 -9.20
C GLU A 42 -19.61 -3.75 -7.71
N ARG A 43 -20.18 -4.88 -7.28
CA ARG A 43 -20.02 -5.37 -5.89
C ARG A 43 -18.56 -5.68 -5.58
N ALA A 44 -17.86 -6.40 -6.45
CA ALA A 44 -16.45 -6.72 -6.26
C ALA A 44 -15.57 -5.45 -6.20
N LEU A 45 -15.83 -4.47 -7.08
CA LEU A 45 -15.10 -3.19 -7.11
C LEU A 45 -15.36 -2.35 -5.86
N LYS A 46 -16.58 -2.35 -5.30
CA LYS A 46 -16.88 -1.69 -4.01
C LYS A 46 -16.03 -2.28 -2.89
N VAL A 47 -15.92 -3.61 -2.82
CA VAL A 47 -15.08 -4.30 -1.83
C VAL A 47 -13.60 -3.99 -2.07
N LEU A 48 -13.14 -4.09 -3.32
CA LEU A 48 -11.75 -3.76 -3.66
C LEU A 48 -11.41 -2.30 -3.35
N ALA A 49 -12.35 -1.35 -3.43
CA ALA A 49 -12.10 0.05 -3.13
C ALA A 49 -11.73 0.30 -1.65
N VAL A 50 -12.31 -0.48 -0.73
CA VAL A 50 -12.12 -0.28 0.72
C VAL A 50 -10.95 -1.07 1.30
N LEU A 51 -10.46 -2.09 0.59
CA LEU A 51 -9.28 -2.87 0.99
C LEU A 51 -7.96 -2.10 0.78
N PRO A 52 -6.90 -2.35 1.57
CA PRO A 52 -6.89 -3.17 2.77
C PRO A 52 -7.80 -2.58 3.86
N ALA A 53 -8.51 -3.47 4.56
CA ALA A 53 -9.39 -3.08 5.64
C ALA A 53 -8.60 -2.78 6.91
N SER A 54 -9.22 -2.09 7.85
CA SER A 54 -8.60 -1.69 9.11
C SER A 54 -8.69 -2.78 10.18
N GLY A 55 -8.40 -4.03 9.83
CA GLY A 55 -8.48 -5.16 10.76
C GLY A 55 -9.90 -5.40 11.27
N ILE A 56 -10.83 -5.74 10.38
CA ILE A 56 -12.20 -6.12 10.75
C ILE A 56 -12.53 -7.51 10.23
N PRO A 57 -13.47 -8.24 10.88
CA PRO A 57 -13.94 -9.52 10.37
C PRO A 57 -14.59 -9.41 8.98
N LEU A 58 -14.42 -10.45 8.15
CA LEU A 58 -14.98 -10.49 6.79
C LEU A 58 -16.50 -10.23 6.73
N PRO A 59 -17.33 -10.81 7.63
CA PRO A 59 -18.78 -10.55 7.60
C PRO A 59 -19.13 -9.10 7.93
N VAL A 60 -18.32 -8.44 8.77
CA VAL A 60 -18.49 -7.02 9.11
C VAL A 60 -18.18 -6.14 7.89
N LEU A 61 -17.11 -6.46 7.14
CA LEU A 61 -16.81 -5.76 5.88
C LEU A 61 -17.94 -5.95 4.87
N ALA A 62 -18.46 -7.18 4.74
CA ALA A 62 -19.53 -7.52 3.81
C ALA A 62 -20.81 -6.73 4.10
N GLU A 63 -21.22 -6.66 5.37
CA GLU A 63 -22.36 -5.85 5.82
C GLU A 63 -22.14 -4.36 5.53
N GLN A 64 -20.99 -3.81 5.91
CA GLN A 64 -20.70 -2.38 5.73
C GLN A 64 -20.62 -1.95 4.26
N THR A 65 -20.15 -2.83 3.38
CA THR A 65 -19.85 -2.48 1.98
C THR A 65 -20.99 -2.87 1.03
N LEU A 66 -21.65 -3.99 1.31
CA LEU A 66 -22.63 -4.62 0.41
C LEU A 66 -24.03 -4.75 1.03
N LEU A 67 -24.22 -4.33 2.30
CA LEU A 67 -25.47 -4.47 3.06
C LEU A 67 -25.95 -5.93 3.12
N ASP A 68 -25.00 -6.85 3.18
CA ASP A 68 -25.22 -8.30 3.21
C ASP A 68 -24.02 -8.98 3.86
N THR A 69 -24.18 -9.40 5.12
CA THR A 69 -23.18 -10.08 5.94
C THR A 69 -22.60 -11.35 5.29
N HIS A 70 -23.35 -12.00 4.37
CA HIS A 70 -22.94 -13.24 3.69
C HIS A 70 -22.41 -13.03 2.28
N ALA A 71 -22.36 -11.78 1.79
CA ALA A 71 -22.00 -11.46 0.42
C ALA A 71 -20.57 -11.90 0.01
N LEU A 72 -19.69 -12.11 0.99
CA LEU A 72 -18.30 -12.50 0.81
C LEU A 72 -17.99 -13.92 1.30
N ASP A 73 -19.03 -14.69 1.63
CA ASP A 73 -18.89 -16.09 2.04
C ASP A 73 -18.22 -16.91 0.94
N ASP A 74 -17.55 -17.98 1.36
CA ASP A 74 -16.90 -18.94 0.48
C ASP A 74 -17.91 -19.52 -0.53
N GLY A 75 -17.49 -19.55 -1.81
CA GLY A 75 -18.34 -20.01 -2.90
C GLY A 75 -19.25 -18.93 -3.52
N THR A 76 -19.36 -17.76 -2.89
CA THR A 76 -20.05 -16.61 -3.52
C THR A 76 -19.24 -16.10 -4.71
N ARG A 77 -19.94 -15.64 -5.75
CA ARG A 77 -19.30 -15.08 -6.95
C ARG A 77 -18.50 -13.81 -6.63
N CYS A 78 -19.01 -12.98 -5.74
CA CYS A 78 -18.35 -11.75 -5.30
C CYS A 78 -17.03 -12.08 -4.58
N SER A 79 -17.03 -13.00 -3.62
CA SER A 79 -15.81 -13.46 -2.93
C SER A 79 -14.77 -13.98 -3.93
N GLY A 80 -15.17 -14.83 -4.89
CA GLY A 80 -14.28 -15.35 -5.92
C GLY A 80 -13.70 -14.26 -6.85
N LEU A 81 -14.46 -13.22 -7.18
CA LEU A 81 -13.96 -12.08 -7.96
C LEU A 81 -12.93 -11.26 -7.19
N VAL A 82 -13.22 -10.96 -5.91
CA VAL A 82 -12.31 -10.18 -5.05
C VAL A 82 -11.03 -10.95 -4.77
N LEU A 83 -11.11 -12.24 -4.42
CA LEU A 83 -9.93 -13.07 -4.16
C LEU A 83 -9.00 -13.20 -5.37
N ARG A 84 -9.56 -13.34 -6.59
CA ARG A 84 -8.74 -13.32 -7.81
C ARG A 84 -8.09 -11.96 -8.07
N ALA A 85 -8.76 -10.87 -7.74
CA ALA A 85 -8.18 -9.53 -7.83
C ALA A 85 -7.04 -9.34 -6.80
N LEU A 86 -7.23 -9.79 -5.55
CA LEU A 86 -6.19 -9.78 -4.52
C LEU A 86 -4.99 -10.63 -4.92
N ALA A 87 -5.22 -11.82 -5.49
CA ALA A 87 -4.15 -12.66 -6.01
C ALA A 87 -3.34 -11.94 -7.12
N ALA A 88 -4.01 -11.20 -8.01
CA ALA A 88 -3.33 -10.40 -9.02
C ALA A 88 -2.51 -9.25 -8.41
N ILE A 89 -3.08 -8.51 -7.45
CA ILE A 89 -2.42 -7.41 -6.73
C ILE A 89 -1.16 -7.91 -6.01
N TYR A 90 -1.27 -9.00 -5.26
CA TYR A 90 -0.16 -9.54 -4.45
C TYR A 90 0.79 -10.45 -5.23
N ASP A 91 0.61 -10.58 -6.55
CA ASP A 91 1.36 -11.51 -7.40
C ASP A 91 1.41 -12.94 -6.82
N ARG A 92 0.22 -13.48 -6.53
CA ARG A 92 0.04 -14.83 -6.02
C ARG A 92 -0.81 -15.67 -6.97
N PRO A 93 -0.65 -17.00 -6.97
CA PRO A 93 -1.59 -17.88 -7.61
C PRO A 93 -3.03 -17.66 -7.10
N SER A 94 -4.01 -17.94 -7.95
CA SER A 94 -5.41 -17.96 -7.50
C SER A 94 -5.57 -19.01 -6.40
N PRO A 95 -6.25 -18.69 -5.28
CA PRO A 95 -6.37 -19.61 -4.17
C PRO A 95 -7.22 -20.82 -4.57
N VAL A 96 -6.74 -22.03 -4.25
CA VAL A 96 -7.41 -23.30 -4.54
C VAL A 96 -8.12 -23.89 -3.32
N ASP A 97 -7.70 -23.52 -2.11
CA ASP A 97 -8.27 -24.03 -0.86
C ASP A 97 -8.65 -22.94 0.15
N ALA A 98 -9.26 -23.34 1.27
CA ALA A 98 -9.74 -22.41 2.29
C ALA A 98 -8.61 -21.72 3.07
N SER A 99 -7.45 -22.36 3.17
CA SER A 99 -6.29 -21.79 3.85
C SER A 99 -5.70 -20.64 3.04
N GLU A 100 -5.53 -20.85 1.74
CA GLU A 100 -5.03 -19.83 0.81
C GLU A 100 -5.99 -18.64 0.68
N ARG A 101 -7.31 -18.90 0.65
CA ARG A 101 -8.33 -17.82 0.68
C ARG A 101 -8.22 -16.98 1.95
N ARG A 102 -8.08 -17.63 3.11
CA ARG A 102 -7.92 -16.94 4.40
C ARG A 102 -6.65 -16.08 4.41
N ALA A 103 -5.53 -16.63 3.94
CA ALA A 103 -4.26 -15.88 3.87
C ALA A 103 -4.37 -14.63 2.99
N LEU A 104 -5.10 -14.68 1.86
CA LEU A 104 -5.33 -13.50 1.01
C LEU A 104 -6.23 -12.46 1.69
N TRP A 105 -7.29 -12.89 2.39
CA TRP A 105 -8.13 -11.99 3.18
C TRP A 105 -7.35 -11.32 4.32
N GLU A 106 -6.54 -12.09 5.05
CA GLU A 106 -5.67 -11.59 6.11
C GLU A 106 -4.67 -10.56 5.57
N GLN A 107 -4.02 -10.85 4.44
CA GLN A 107 -3.12 -9.91 3.76
C GLN A 107 -3.85 -8.64 3.29
N ALA A 108 -5.15 -8.74 2.96
CA ALA A 108 -6.01 -7.61 2.65
C ALA A 108 -6.58 -6.91 3.90
N GLY A 109 -6.06 -7.20 5.09
CA GLY A 109 -6.43 -6.54 6.34
C GLY A 109 -7.74 -7.03 6.95
N ILE A 110 -8.22 -8.20 6.54
CA ILE A 110 -9.38 -8.89 7.13
C ILE A 110 -8.89 -9.85 8.20
N THR A 111 -8.54 -9.27 9.34
CA THR A 111 -8.14 -9.99 10.56
C THR A 111 -8.52 -9.14 11.76
N ASP A 112 -8.88 -9.75 12.88
CA ASP A 112 -9.08 -9.04 14.16
C ASP A 112 -7.75 -8.86 14.93
N ASP A 113 -6.61 -9.14 14.27
CA ASP A 113 -5.29 -9.00 14.88
C ASP A 113 -4.81 -7.54 14.89
N GLU A 114 -5.38 -6.77 15.83
CA GLU A 114 -5.03 -5.37 16.00
C GLU A 114 -3.70 -5.13 16.74
N LEU A 115 -3.08 -6.19 17.28
CA LEU A 115 -1.88 -6.08 18.11
C LEU A 115 -0.61 -6.46 17.34
N SER A 116 -0.66 -7.44 16.45
CA SER A 116 0.47 -7.79 15.58
C SER A 116 0.53 -6.91 14.33
N SER A 117 -0.59 -6.31 13.92
CA SER A 117 -0.59 -5.31 12.85
C SER A 117 0.06 -4.02 13.36
N VAL A 118 1.25 -3.73 12.86
CA VAL A 118 2.13 -2.64 13.33
C VAL A 118 2.61 -1.79 12.16
N VAL A 119 2.86 -0.51 12.42
CA VAL A 119 3.60 0.40 11.53
C VAL A 119 4.75 1.06 12.30
N LEU A 120 5.88 1.25 11.62
CA LEU A 120 7.01 1.98 12.18
C LEU A 120 6.98 3.44 11.73
N ALA A 121 7.33 4.34 12.66
CA ALA A 121 7.48 5.75 12.38
C ALA A 121 8.67 6.34 13.15
N GLY A 122 9.22 7.45 12.67
CA GLY A 122 10.28 8.20 13.34
C GLY A 122 10.22 9.68 13.00
N GLY A 123 10.84 10.53 13.84
CA GLY A 123 10.92 11.97 13.59
C GLY A 123 9.58 12.73 13.57
N MET A 124 8.48 12.05 13.88
CA MET A 124 7.14 12.59 13.71
C MET A 124 6.62 13.22 15.00
N ARG A 125 6.16 14.47 14.86
CA ARG A 125 5.59 15.26 15.94
C ARG A 125 4.16 15.62 15.55
N VAL A 126 3.21 15.10 16.31
CA VAL A 126 1.78 15.35 16.15
C VAL A 126 1.31 15.99 17.44
N ASP A 127 0.57 17.09 17.40
CA ASP A 127 0.09 17.75 18.63
C ASP A 127 -1.12 17.03 19.25
N GLY A 128 -1.46 17.40 20.48
CA GLY A 128 -2.60 16.86 21.22
C GLY A 128 -2.27 15.69 22.16
N ASP A 129 -3.31 15.17 22.83
CA ASP A 129 -3.15 14.24 23.96
C ASP A 129 -3.48 12.77 23.64
N SER A 130 -3.65 12.44 22.36
CA SER A 130 -3.83 11.04 21.94
C SER A 130 -2.62 10.20 22.36
N VAL A 131 -2.84 8.90 22.58
CA VAL A 131 -1.77 7.97 22.96
C VAL A 131 -0.70 7.94 21.86
N VAL A 132 -1.12 7.86 20.60
CA VAL A 132 -0.21 7.89 19.45
C VAL A 132 0.58 9.19 19.39
N GLY A 133 -0.06 10.36 19.55
CA GLY A 133 0.65 11.64 19.54
C GLY A 133 1.72 11.75 20.63
N ARG A 134 1.42 11.28 21.85
CA ARG A 134 2.39 11.26 22.96
C ARG A 134 3.55 10.30 22.72
N VAL A 135 3.27 9.09 22.23
CA VAL A 135 4.32 8.11 21.88
C VAL A 135 5.24 8.65 20.79
N LEU A 136 4.66 9.22 19.73
CA LEU A 136 5.42 9.80 18.62
C LEU A 136 6.34 10.92 19.08
N ARG A 137 5.84 11.88 19.87
CA ARG A 137 6.67 12.98 20.41
C ARG A 137 7.78 12.48 21.32
N LEU A 138 7.49 11.55 22.23
CA LEU A 138 8.49 10.98 23.13
C LEU A 138 9.61 10.27 22.35
N CYS A 139 9.25 9.46 21.35
CA CYS A 139 10.21 8.79 20.48
C CYS A 139 11.03 9.81 19.67
N ALA A 140 10.39 10.83 19.09
CA ALA A 140 11.06 11.89 18.34
C ALA A 140 12.06 12.68 19.20
N ASP A 141 11.69 13.06 20.43
CA ASP A 141 12.58 13.75 21.38
C ASP A 141 13.80 12.90 21.75
N ALA A 142 13.63 11.59 21.84
CA ALA A 142 14.70 10.65 22.15
C ALA A 142 15.52 10.20 20.92
N GLY A 143 15.15 10.63 19.70
CA GLY A 143 15.74 10.12 18.46
C GLY A 143 15.55 8.62 18.26
N GLN A 144 14.42 8.08 18.72
CA GLN A 144 14.06 6.66 18.62
C GLN A 144 12.89 6.44 17.66
N PRO A 145 12.77 5.25 17.06
CA PRO A 145 11.57 4.89 16.31
C PRO A 145 10.40 4.61 17.27
N SER A 146 9.17 4.73 16.76
CA SER A 146 7.96 4.24 17.40
C SER A 146 7.38 3.07 16.61
N SER A 147 6.90 2.06 17.33
CA SER A 147 6.11 0.95 16.79
C SER A 147 4.67 1.13 17.23
N LEU A 148 3.78 1.41 16.29
CA LEU A 148 2.37 1.72 16.55
C LEU A 148 1.49 0.56 16.11
N THR A 149 0.71 0.01 17.03
CA THR A 149 -0.24 -1.06 16.72
C THR A 149 -1.51 -0.48 16.06
N LEU A 150 -2.20 -1.30 15.28
CA LEU A 150 -3.49 -0.94 14.69
C LEU A 150 -4.48 -0.46 15.77
N ARG A 151 -4.52 -1.12 16.93
CA ARG A 151 -5.38 -0.73 18.05
C ARG A 151 -5.10 0.70 18.53
N GLN A 152 -3.83 1.07 18.67
CA GLN A 152 -3.44 2.43 19.08
C GLN A 152 -3.87 3.48 18.06
N ILE A 153 -3.70 3.16 16.76
CA ILE A 153 -4.05 4.06 15.65
C ILE A 153 -5.57 4.24 15.54
N ARG A 154 -6.35 3.17 15.68
CA ARG A 154 -7.82 3.23 15.67
C ARG A 154 -8.36 4.10 16.80
N ALA A 155 -7.78 3.99 17.99
CA ALA A 155 -8.20 4.73 19.17
C ALA A 155 -7.72 6.19 19.19
N SER A 156 -6.89 6.61 18.22
CA SER A 156 -6.27 7.94 18.21
C SER A 156 -6.75 8.78 17.04
N GLU A 157 -7.16 10.00 17.34
CA GLU A 157 -7.26 11.06 16.33
C GLU A 157 -5.89 11.74 16.18
N LEU A 158 -5.53 12.04 14.94
CA LEU A 158 -4.30 12.75 14.59
C LEU A 158 -4.67 14.20 14.27
N THR A 159 -4.28 15.11 15.16
CA THR A 159 -4.49 16.55 15.02
C THR A 159 -3.16 17.26 14.86
N SER A 160 -3.10 18.29 13.99
CA SER A 160 -1.85 19.03 13.71
C SER A 160 -0.69 18.10 13.32
N VAL A 161 -0.88 17.41 12.20
CA VAL A 161 0.14 16.55 11.60
C VAL A 161 1.21 17.39 10.88
N PRO A 162 2.42 16.86 10.66
CA PRO A 162 3.41 17.53 9.81
C PRO A 162 2.85 17.81 8.41
N GLU A 163 3.29 18.90 7.79
CA GLU A 163 2.88 19.25 6.41
C GLU A 163 3.23 18.12 5.42
N ARG A 164 4.36 17.44 5.66
CA ARG A 164 4.86 16.38 4.80
C ARG A 164 5.45 15.22 5.62
N VAL A 165 5.25 14.00 5.12
CA VAL A 165 5.80 12.75 5.65
C VAL A 165 6.43 11.94 4.50
N TRP A 166 7.59 11.35 4.77
CA TRP A 166 8.30 10.46 3.85
C TRP A 166 7.97 9.03 4.23
N VAL A 167 7.55 8.27 3.23
CA VAL A 167 7.19 6.87 3.39
C VAL A 167 8.24 6.05 2.66
N PHE A 168 8.92 5.18 3.39
CA PHE A 168 9.86 4.22 2.84
C PHE A 168 9.28 2.81 2.91
N GLU A 169 9.73 1.92 2.05
CA GLU A 169 9.37 0.52 2.11
C GLU A 169 10.16 -0.22 3.20
N ASN A 170 11.46 -0.01 3.24
CA ASN A 170 12.41 -0.82 3.98
C ASN A 170 12.76 -0.20 5.36
N PRO A 171 12.69 -0.98 6.46
CA PRO A 171 13.05 -0.50 7.80
C PRO A 171 14.48 -0.01 7.96
N SER A 172 15.39 -0.50 7.11
CA SER A 172 16.78 -0.03 7.01
C SER A 172 16.87 1.48 6.77
N MET A 173 15.96 2.04 5.95
CA MET A 173 15.92 3.47 5.66
C MET A 173 15.63 4.33 6.90
N LEU A 174 14.71 3.88 7.76
CA LEU A 174 14.45 4.56 9.03
C LEU A 174 15.64 4.45 9.98
N ALA A 175 16.31 3.30 10.05
CA ALA A 175 17.51 3.14 10.86
C ALA A 175 18.64 4.07 10.40
N LEU A 176 18.87 4.18 9.08
CA LEU A 176 19.86 5.09 8.49
C LEU A 176 19.50 6.56 8.77
N ALA A 177 18.23 6.94 8.64
CA ALA A 177 17.76 8.30 8.93
C ALA A 177 17.95 8.66 10.42
N LEU A 178 17.56 7.78 11.34
CA LEU A 178 17.74 8.01 12.78
C LEU A 178 19.21 8.10 13.17
N ASN A 179 20.09 7.25 12.61
CA ASN A 179 21.53 7.34 12.84
C ASN A 179 22.13 8.65 12.34
N ARG A 180 21.59 9.22 11.25
CA ARG A 180 22.08 10.46 10.66
C ARG A 180 21.57 11.71 11.38
N PHE A 181 20.29 11.73 11.74
CA PHE A 181 19.61 12.94 12.21
C PHE A 181 19.26 12.95 13.70
N GLY A 182 19.27 11.79 14.37
CA GLY A 182 18.90 11.67 15.78
C GLY A 182 17.52 12.26 16.07
N ALA A 183 17.44 13.16 17.05
CA ALA A 183 16.19 13.84 17.43
C ALA A 183 15.67 14.85 16.39
N ALA A 184 16.50 15.23 15.41
CA ALA A 184 16.14 16.08 14.29
C ALA A 184 15.70 15.28 13.05
N CYS A 185 15.44 13.97 13.21
CA CYS A 185 14.96 13.12 12.12
C CYS A 185 13.65 13.69 11.52
N PRO A 186 13.53 13.78 10.19
CA PRO A 186 12.29 14.20 9.55
C PRO A 186 11.16 13.17 9.77
N PRO A 187 9.89 13.57 9.66
CA PRO A 187 8.73 12.68 9.83
C PRO A 187 8.71 11.51 8.83
N ILE A 188 9.12 10.32 9.26
CA ILE A 188 9.20 9.11 8.43
C ILE A 188 8.16 8.08 8.87
N VAL A 189 7.56 7.39 7.91
CA VAL A 189 6.76 6.17 8.10
C VAL A 189 7.38 5.05 7.27
N VAL A 190 7.35 3.82 7.77
CA VAL A 190 7.85 2.65 7.03
C VAL A 190 6.76 1.60 6.89
N THR A 191 6.55 1.09 5.67
CA THR A 191 5.53 0.06 5.39
C THR A 191 6.01 -1.37 5.64
N SER A 192 7.32 -1.62 5.58
CA SER A 192 7.96 -2.94 5.76
C SER A 192 7.51 -3.94 4.69
N GLY A 193 7.68 -3.54 3.43
CA GLY A 193 7.11 -4.23 2.26
C GLY A 193 5.63 -3.89 2.09
N TRP A 194 4.80 -4.91 1.85
CA TRP A 194 3.34 -4.77 1.76
C TRP A 194 2.77 -4.11 3.03
N PRO A 195 2.06 -2.97 2.91
CA PRO A 195 1.65 -2.21 4.08
C PRO A 195 0.62 -2.99 4.90
N SER A 196 0.86 -3.10 6.21
CA SER A 196 -0.08 -3.67 7.17
C SER A 196 -1.37 -2.82 7.27
N SER A 197 -2.43 -3.37 7.87
CA SER A 197 -3.64 -2.60 8.20
C SER A 197 -3.34 -1.37 9.05
N ALA A 198 -2.41 -1.47 10.00
CA ALA A 198 -1.89 -0.34 10.77
C ALA A 198 -1.24 0.71 9.87
N GLY A 199 -0.35 0.28 8.95
CA GLY A 199 0.32 1.17 8.01
C GLY A 199 -0.65 1.93 7.10
N VAL A 200 -1.57 1.22 6.46
CA VAL A 200 -2.59 1.83 5.60
C VAL A 200 -3.50 2.78 6.38
N LEU A 201 -3.99 2.39 7.56
CA LEU A 201 -4.86 3.24 8.38
C LEU A 201 -4.12 4.50 8.84
N PHE A 202 -2.86 4.37 9.26
CA PHE A 202 -2.07 5.49 9.74
C PHE A 202 -1.81 6.51 8.62
N LEU A 203 -1.38 6.04 7.44
CA LEU A 203 -1.21 6.90 6.27
C LEU A 203 -2.52 7.57 5.85
N ARG A 204 -3.65 6.85 5.85
CA ARG A 204 -4.97 7.45 5.58
C ARG A 204 -5.34 8.52 6.59
N LYS A 205 -5.09 8.31 7.88
CA LYS A 205 -5.34 9.33 8.92
C LYS A 205 -4.45 10.56 8.75
N LEU A 206 -3.17 10.38 8.39
CA LEU A 206 -2.26 11.49 8.07
C LEU A 206 -2.76 12.29 6.85
N ALA A 207 -3.10 11.62 5.76
CA ALA A 207 -3.62 12.26 4.55
C ALA A 207 -4.95 13.00 4.81
N ALA A 208 -5.87 12.39 5.56
CA ALA A 208 -7.14 13.00 5.95
C ALA A 208 -6.95 14.25 6.85
N ALA A 209 -5.87 14.28 7.63
CA ALA A 209 -5.45 15.43 8.43
C ALA A 209 -4.67 16.49 7.62
N GLY A 210 -4.51 16.32 6.30
CA GLY A 210 -3.89 17.29 5.39
C GLY A 210 -2.38 17.10 5.15
N CYS A 211 -1.79 15.98 5.59
CA CYS A 211 -0.37 15.69 5.35
C CYS A 211 -0.11 15.25 3.90
N GLU A 212 0.92 15.83 3.26
CA GLU A 212 1.45 15.32 2.00
C GLU A 212 2.32 14.08 2.23
N LEU A 213 1.93 12.95 1.65
CA LEU A 213 2.68 11.70 1.74
C LEU A 213 3.57 11.52 0.50
N HIS A 214 4.87 11.31 0.71
CA HIS A 214 5.86 11.06 -0.34
C HIS A 214 6.44 9.66 -0.20
N TYR A 215 6.10 8.76 -1.11
CA TYR A 215 6.49 7.37 -1.06
C TYR A 215 7.72 7.09 -1.92
N HIS A 216 8.69 6.38 -1.36
CA HIS A 216 9.78 5.73 -2.07
C HIS A 216 9.80 4.23 -1.71
N GLY A 217 10.31 3.41 -2.63
CA GLY A 217 10.38 1.96 -2.50
C GLY A 217 11.36 1.37 -3.49
N ASP A 218 11.54 0.05 -3.44
CA ASP A 218 12.51 -0.63 -4.30
C ASP A 218 12.11 -0.57 -5.78
N PHE A 219 13.12 -0.44 -6.66
CA PHE A 219 12.92 -0.63 -8.10
C PHE A 219 13.06 -2.10 -8.47
N ASP A 220 12.02 -2.87 -8.14
CA ASP A 220 11.82 -4.22 -8.61
C ASP A 220 10.34 -4.52 -8.87
N GLY A 221 10.04 -5.72 -9.36
CA GLY A 221 8.67 -6.11 -9.67
C GLY A 221 7.72 -6.04 -8.48
N GLU A 222 8.17 -6.38 -7.27
CA GLU A 222 7.35 -6.34 -6.05
C GLU A 222 7.25 -4.91 -5.50
N GLY A 223 8.36 -4.19 -5.40
CA GLY A 223 8.42 -2.79 -4.97
C GLY A 223 7.53 -1.88 -5.81
N LEU A 224 7.50 -2.04 -7.14
CA LEU A 224 6.57 -1.28 -8.00
C LEU A 224 5.08 -1.58 -7.69
N ARG A 225 4.75 -2.83 -7.36
CA ARG A 225 3.37 -3.20 -6.96
C ARG A 225 3.02 -2.65 -5.59
N ILE A 226 3.93 -2.73 -4.62
CA ILE A 226 3.75 -2.16 -3.29
C ILE A 226 3.55 -0.64 -3.40
N ALA A 227 4.40 0.04 -4.17
CA ALA A 227 4.30 1.48 -4.44
C ALA A 227 2.93 1.85 -5.03
N ALA A 228 2.53 1.19 -6.12
CA ALA A 228 1.22 1.40 -6.74
C ALA A 228 0.08 1.14 -5.74
N HIS A 229 0.25 0.13 -4.88
CA HIS A 229 -0.72 -0.15 -3.82
C HIS A 229 -0.81 0.94 -2.78
N VAL A 230 0.29 1.37 -2.18
CA VAL A 230 0.32 2.44 -1.18
C VAL A 230 -0.28 3.72 -1.76
N ILE A 231 0.16 4.13 -2.95
CA ILE A 231 -0.33 5.32 -3.67
C ILE A 231 -1.84 5.24 -3.85
N ALA A 232 -2.35 4.14 -4.39
CA ALA A 232 -3.77 3.99 -4.66
C ALA A 232 -4.65 3.98 -3.39
N ARG A 233 -4.11 3.51 -2.25
CA ARG A 233 -4.88 3.36 -1.00
C ARG A 233 -4.81 4.54 -0.06
N THR A 234 -3.79 5.40 -0.22
CA THR A 234 -3.49 6.48 0.72
C THR A 234 -3.44 7.86 0.06
N GLY A 235 -3.34 7.91 -1.27
CA GLY A 235 -3.12 9.16 -1.99
C GLY A 235 -1.67 9.65 -1.93
N ALA A 236 -0.73 8.82 -1.45
CA ALA A 236 0.69 9.14 -1.49
C ALA A 236 1.18 9.43 -2.91
N ARG A 237 2.22 10.26 -3.02
CA ARG A 237 2.85 10.61 -4.30
C ARG A 237 4.18 9.86 -4.43
N PRO A 238 4.50 9.32 -5.62
CA PRO A 238 5.81 8.73 -5.85
C PRO A 238 6.89 9.81 -5.71
N TRP A 239 7.96 9.48 -5.01
CA TRP A 239 9.11 10.35 -4.78
C TRP A 239 10.38 9.58 -5.16
N ARG A 240 11.15 10.14 -6.10
CA ARG A 240 12.35 9.49 -6.67
C ARG A 240 12.07 8.09 -7.23
N MET A 241 10.90 7.93 -7.84
CA MET A 241 10.45 6.66 -8.43
C MET A 241 10.20 6.79 -9.95
N SER A 242 10.93 7.65 -10.66
CA SER A 242 10.82 7.77 -12.13
C SER A 242 11.81 6.86 -12.87
N SER A 243 11.60 6.71 -14.18
CA SER A 243 12.53 6.09 -15.12
C SER A 243 13.91 6.73 -15.05
N GLY A 244 13.97 8.07 -14.91
CA GLY A 244 15.23 8.80 -14.75
C GLY A 244 15.96 8.44 -13.45
N ASP A 245 15.24 8.31 -12.34
CA ASP A 245 15.83 7.93 -11.05
C ASP A 245 16.36 6.48 -11.09
N TYR A 246 15.61 5.55 -11.69
CA TYR A 246 16.05 4.16 -11.90
C TYR A 246 17.31 4.09 -12.77
N LEU A 247 17.30 4.73 -13.94
CA LEU A 247 18.43 4.69 -14.89
C LEU A 247 19.69 5.36 -14.34
N ALA A 248 19.56 6.32 -13.43
CA ALA A 248 20.69 6.95 -12.75
C ALA A 248 21.34 6.04 -11.70
N ALA A 249 20.61 5.08 -11.14
CA ALA A 249 21.04 4.22 -10.04
C ALA A 249 21.32 2.76 -10.44
N VAL A 250 20.81 2.33 -11.61
CA VAL A 250 20.95 0.95 -12.08
C VAL A 250 22.42 0.63 -12.38
N ALA A 251 22.84 -0.52 -11.87
CA ALA A 251 24.13 -1.16 -12.06
C ALA A 251 23.92 -2.66 -11.87
N ASP A 252 24.97 -3.48 -11.98
CA ASP A 252 24.86 -4.93 -11.79
C ASP A 252 24.17 -5.32 -10.46
N GLY A 253 23.38 -6.40 -10.51
CA GLY A 253 22.50 -6.77 -9.41
C GLY A 253 21.59 -7.96 -9.73
N PRO A 254 20.69 -8.32 -8.80
CA PRO A 254 19.79 -9.45 -8.95
C PRO A 254 18.70 -9.18 -10.00
N PRO A 255 18.03 -10.23 -10.50
CA PRO A 255 16.98 -10.09 -11.50
C PRO A 255 15.76 -9.34 -10.96
N VAL A 256 15.14 -8.55 -11.84
CA VAL A 256 14.05 -7.63 -11.48
C VAL A 256 12.70 -8.27 -11.13
N GLY A 257 12.54 -9.56 -11.40
CA GLY A 257 11.26 -10.26 -11.20
C GLY A 257 10.17 -9.82 -12.18
N ARG A 258 8.90 -10.10 -11.87
CA ARG A 258 7.76 -9.73 -12.72
C ARG A 258 7.43 -8.26 -12.52
N THR A 259 7.67 -7.44 -13.54
CA THR A 259 7.33 -6.02 -13.57
C THR A 259 5.88 -5.82 -14.01
N THR A 260 5.25 -4.76 -13.51
CA THR A 260 3.93 -4.28 -13.96
C THR A 260 4.03 -2.79 -14.25
N PRO A 261 3.28 -2.26 -15.23
CA PRO A 261 3.19 -0.81 -15.46
C PRO A 261 2.81 -0.06 -14.19
N VAL A 262 3.15 1.23 -14.11
CA VAL A 262 2.81 2.10 -12.98
C VAL A 262 2.17 3.39 -13.47
N PRO A 263 1.21 3.98 -12.73
CA PRO A 263 0.41 5.10 -13.23
C PRO A 263 1.15 6.44 -13.27
N TRP A 264 2.39 6.54 -12.75
CA TRP A 264 3.15 7.79 -12.69
C TRP A 264 4.28 7.88 -13.72
N ASP A 265 4.62 6.78 -14.38
CA ASP A 265 5.69 6.70 -15.38
C ASP A 265 5.47 5.47 -16.27
N ASP A 266 4.96 5.70 -17.48
CA ASP A 266 4.57 4.63 -18.41
C ASP A 266 5.78 3.82 -18.93
N GLU A 267 6.99 4.39 -18.89
CA GLU A 267 8.22 3.78 -19.42
C GLU A 267 8.98 2.97 -18.36
N LEU A 268 8.70 3.19 -17.07
CA LEU A 268 9.49 2.64 -15.97
C LEU A 268 9.54 1.10 -15.99
N ALA A 269 8.40 0.45 -16.17
CA ALA A 269 8.32 -1.01 -16.21
C ALA A 269 9.12 -1.60 -17.40
N GLU A 270 9.14 -0.91 -18.54
CA GLU A 270 9.91 -1.31 -19.72
C GLU A 270 11.42 -1.15 -19.47
N HIS A 271 11.82 -0.05 -18.82
CA HIS A 271 13.21 0.15 -18.41
C HIS A 271 13.70 -0.94 -17.46
N LEU A 272 12.93 -1.27 -16.42
CA LEU A 272 13.25 -2.36 -15.49
C LEU A 272 13.37 -3.70 -16.23
N THR A 273 12.44 -3.98 -17.14
CA THR A 273 12.44 -5.23 -17.93
C THR A 273 13.65 -5.32 -18.86
N ARG A 274 14.00 -4.21 -19.53
CA ARG A 274 15.11 -4.14 -20.48
C ARG A 274 16.48 -4.26 -19.79
N MET A 275 16.64 -3.58 -18.65
CA MET A 275 17.89 -3.64 -17.88
C MET A 275 17.99 -4.94 -17.08
N GLY A 276 16.86 -5.50 -16.65
CA GLY A 276 16.76 -6.79 -15.98
C GLY A 276 17.31 -6.79 -14.55
N THR A 277 17.56 -5.63 -13.94
CA THR A 277 18.26 -5.51 -12.65
C THR A 277 17.52 -4.63 -11.66
N THR A 278 17.50 -5.03 -10.40
CA THR A 278 16.89 -4.24 -9.31
C THR A 278 17.78 -3.08 -8.84
N VAL A 279 17.15 -2.09 -8.22
CA VAL A 279 17.82 -1.08 -7.39
C VAL A 279 17.09 -1.03 -6.06
N SER A 280 17.76 -1.40 -4.97
CA SER A 280 17.17 -1.30 -3.63
C SER A 280 17.24 0.12 -3.07
N GLU A 281 16.37 0.45 -2.12
CA GLU A 281 16.34 1.73 -1.41
C GLU A 281 17.71 2.03 -0.76
N GLU A 282 18.40 1.01 -0.20
CA GLU A 282 19.71 1.20 0.41
C GLU A 282 20.77 1.69 -0.57
N ARG A 283 20.67 1.27 -1.84
CA ARG A 283 21.61 1.69 -2.89
C ARG A 283 21.52 3.19 -3.16
N VAL A 284 20.33 3.77 -3.00
CA VAL A 284 20.05 5.21 -3.22
C VAL A 284 19.90 5.99 -1.92
N ALA A 285 20.09 5.35 -0.76
CA ALA A 285 19.82 5.94 0.54
C ALA A 285 20.57 7.26 0.79
N THR A 286 21.85 7.35 0.42
CA THR A 286 22.62 8.59 0.57
C THR A 286 21.96 9.76 -0.14
N THR A 287 21.58 9.58 -1.41
CA THR A 287 20.90 10.59 -2.22
C THR A 287 19.57 11.02 -1.60
N LEU A 288 18.77 10.05 -1.14
CA LEU A 288 17.47 10.32 -0.53
C LEU A 288 17.62 11.12 0.78
N LEU A 289 18.54 10.70 1.66
CA LEU A 289 18.78 11.37 2.94
C LEU A 289 19.44 12.76 2.77
N ASP A 290 20.26 12.96 1.74
CA ASP A 290 20.79 14.28 1.38
C ASP A 290 19.67 15.25 0.98
N GLU A 291 18.69 14.77 0.21
CA GLU A 291 17.51 15.55 -0.17
C GLU A 291 16.63 15.89 1.04
N LEU A 292 16.47 14.96 1.99
CA LEU A 292 15.76 15.23 3.25
C LEU A 292 16.41 16.38 4.02
N THR A 293 17.75 16.44 4.04
CA THR A 293 18.49 17.51 4.73
C THR A 293 18.16 18.89 4.14
N GLN A 294 17.95 18.98 2.83
CA GLN A 294 17.63 20.25 2.15
C GLN A 294 16.19 20.69 2.38
N ARG A 295 15.28 19.73 2.57
CA ARG A 295 13.84 19.97 2.77
C ARG A 295 13.43 20.13 4.24
N HIS A 296 14.31 19.71 5.15
CA HIS A 296 14.19 19.88 6.60
C HIS A 296 15.43 20.56 7.16
N PRO A 297 15.64 21.86 6.87
CA PRO A 297 16.66 22.61 7.59
C PRO A 297 16.30 22.59 9.09
N ALA A 298 17.32 22.31 9.91
CA ALA A 298 17.21 22.21 11.37
C ALA A 298 16.70 23.50 12.03
#